data_AF-Q86YS9-F1
#
_entry.id   AF-Q86YS9-F1
#
_cell.length_a   1.000
_cell.length_b   1.000
_cell.length_c   1.000
_cell.angle_alpha   90.00
_cell.angle_beta   90.00
_cell.angle_gamma   90.00
#
_symmetry.space_group_name_H-M   'P 1'
#
loop_
_entity.id
_entity.type
_entity.pdbx_description
1 polymer ?
#
loop_
_entity_poly.entity_id
_entity_poly.type
_entity_poly.pdbx_seq_one_letter_code
_entity_poly.pdbx_strand_id
1 'polypeptide(L)' 'VNECLSLSGLCSGGDCTNTVGSYVCTCSQGFASSLDGTHCL' A
#
# COMPACT_ATOMS: atom_id res chain seq x y z
N VAL A 1 -6.96 -10.69 -8.34
CA VAL A 1 -5.64 -10.78 -7.68
C VAL A 1 -5.72 -9.93 -6.42
N ASN A 2 -4.92 -10.24 -5.40
CA ASN A 2 -4.86 -9.43 -4.18
C ASN A 2 -3.40 -9.00 -3.98
N GLU A 3 -3.11 -7.78 -4.39
CA GLU A 3 -1.76 -7.21 -4.41
C GLU A 3 -1.19 -7.09 -3.00
N CYS A 4 -2.04 -6.87 -1.99
CA CYS A 4 -1.64 -6.87 -0.58
C CYS A 4 -1.03 -8.20 -0.12
N LEU A 5 -1.53 -9.33 -0.64
CA LEU A 5 -1.04 -10.67 -0.28
C LEU A 5 0.04 -11.16 -1.25
N SER A 6 0.03 -10.67 -2.48
CA SER A 6 0.98 -11.09 -3.52
C SER A 6 2.33 -10.38 -3.43
N LEU A 7 2.38 -9.18 -2.84
CA LEU A 7 3.58 -8.36 -2.71
C LEU A 7 3.95 -8.22 -1.23
N SER A 8 4.88 -9.04 -0.77
CA SER A 8 5.45 -8.93 0.57
C SER A 8 6.23 -7.61 0.71
N GLY A 9 5.75 -6.70 1.57
CA GLY A 9 6.33 -5.36 1.77
C GLY A 9 5.51 -4.22 1.17
N LEU A 10 4.37 -4.52 0.54
CA LEU A 10 3.43 -3.52 0.04
C LEU A 10 2.85 -2.69 1.19
N CYS A 11 2.75 -1.37 1.00
CA CYS A 11 2.37 -0.41 2.01
C CYS A 11 3.23 -0.49 3.29
N SER A 12 4.54 -0.76 3.20
CA SER A 12 5.42 -0.75 4.38
C SER A 12 5.26 0.57 5.15
N GLY A 13 4.82 0.51 6.41
CA GLY A 13 4.49 1.70 7.22
C GLY A 13 3.02 2.14 7.17
N GLY A 14 2.13 1.36 6.55
CA GLY A 14 0.68 1.62 6.48
C GLY A 14 -0.15 0.34 6.28
N ASP A 15 -1.43 0.54 5.98
CA ASP A 15 -2.41 -0.53 5.77
C ASP A 15 -2.74 -0.69 4.29
N CYS A 16 -2.64 -1.92 3.79
CA CYS A 16 -3.06 -2.24 2.42
C CYS A 16 -4.53 -2.64 2.36
N THR A 17 -5.29 -1.95 1.51
CA THR A 17 -6.69 -2.29 1.20
C THR A 17 -6.82 -2.66 -0.26
N ASN A 18 -7.11 -3.93 -0.54
CA ASN A 18 -7.32 -4.39 -1.91
C ASN A 18 -8.67 -3.89 -2.46
N THR A 19 -8.67 -3.33 -3.65
CA THR A 19 -9.88 -2.88 -4.36
C THR A 19 -10.10 -3.71 -5.63
N VAL A 20 -11.28 -3.64 -6.26
CA VAL A 20 -11.50 -4.34 -7.52
C VAL A 20 -10.74 -3.62 -8.64
N GLY A 21 -9.70 -4.28 -9.15
CA GLY A 21 -8.86 -3.78 -10.25
C GLY A 21 -7.63 -2.97 -9.83
N SER A 22 -7.45 -2.71 -8.52
CA SER A 22 -6.28 -2.02 -7.98
C SER A 22 -6.16 -2.25 -6.46
N TYR A 23 -5.24 -1.58 -5.79
CA TYR A 23 -5.12 -1.57 -4.34
C TYR A 23 -4.89 -0.14 -3.84
N VAL A 24 -5.22 0.11 -2.59
CA VAL A 24 -4.97 1.39 -1.91
C VAL A 24 -4.11 1.15 -0.68
N CYS A 25 -3.02 1.91 -0.57
CA CYS A 25 -2.24 1.99 0.65
C CYS A 25 -2.75 3.16 1.51
N THR A 26 -3.17 2.87 2.72
CA THR A 26 -3.52 3.87 3.73
C THR A 26 -2.32 4.07 4.63
N CYS A 27 -1.53 5.10 4.37
CA CYS A 27 -0.38 5.45 5.21
C CYS A 27 -0.85 6.11 6.51
N SER A 28 -0.14 5.85 7.62
CA SER A 28 -0.41 6.52 8.89
C SER A 28 -0.23 8.03 8.77
N GLN A 29 -0.96 8.81 9.58
CA GLN A 29 -0.87 10.27 9.54
C GLN A 29 0.57 10.73 9.82
N GLY A 30 1.19 11.37 8.83
CA GLY A 30 2.60 11.77 8.86
C GLY A 30 3.49 11.00 7.87
N PHE A 31 2.99 9.91 7.28
CA PHE A 31 3.68 9.17 6.23
C PHE A 31 3.13 9.55 4.85
N ALA A 32 4.02 9.70 3.87
CA ALA A 32 3.68 9.98 2.49
C ALA A 32 3.71 8.68 1.67
N SER A 33 2.78 8.50 0.74
CA SER A 33 2.92 7.40 -0.24
C SER A 33 4.15 7.64 -1.10
N SER A 34 5.00 6.64 -1.23
CA SER A 34 6.14 6.66 -2.16
C SER A 34 5.68 6.95 -3.59
N LEU A 35 6.58 7.49 -4.43
CA LEU A 35 6.30 7.77 -5.84
C LEU A 35 5.80 6.53 -6.60
N ASP A 36 6.25 5.36 -6.17
CA ASP A 36 5.89 4.06 -6.74
C ASP A 36 4.52 3.55 -6.24
N GLY A 37 3.95 4.19 -5.21
CA GLY A 37 2.67 3.80 -4.60
C GLY A 37 2.73 2.50 -3.79
N THR A 38 3.90 1.87 -3.70
CA THR A 38 4.08 0.54 -3.10
C THR A 38 4.49 0.56 -1.64
N HIS A 39 4.88 1.69 -1.06
CA HIS A 39 5.32 1.81 0.34
C HIS A 39 5.06 3.21 0.90
N CYS A 40 4.94 3.32 2.23
CA CYS A 40 4.77 4.58 2.94
C CYS A 40 6.15 5.07 3.43
N LEU A 41 6.45 6.35 3.22
CA LEU A 41 7.70 7.04 3.57
C LEU A 41 7.50 7.95 4.78
#